data_AF-A0A0G3ECD7-F1
#
_entry.id   AF-A0A0G3ECD7-F1
#
_cell.length_a   1.000
_cell.length_b   1.000
_cell.length_c   1.000
_cell.angle_alpha   90.00
_cell.angle_beta   90.00
_cell.angle_gamma   90.00
#
_symmetry.space_group_name_H-M   'P 1'
#
loop_
_entity.id
_entity.type
_entity.pdbx_description
1 polymer ?
#
loop_
_entity_poly.entity_id
_entity_poly.type
_entity_poly.pdbx_seq_one_letter_code
_entity_poly.pdbx_strand_id
1 'polypeptide(L)'
;MKKICLAIVAALLLTNPSSGEDAVKPYEPEISLFQSVDIIKEYLKSEAKQDYCDKYLTSVRHHYSEGHPRKGPCWLYSFAFKKPRLGGNISIYHFMDGEIIEFHHGP
;
A
#
# COMPACT_ATOMS: atom_id res chain seq x y z
N MET A 1 3.57 41.07 -53.78
CA MET A 1 2.52 40.16 -53.24
C MET A 1 2.97 38.71 -53.38
N LYS A 2 2.75 37.93 -52.31
CA LYS A 2 2.57 36.46 -52.26
C LYS A 2 3.72 35.59 -52.77
N LYS A 3 4.53 35.00 -51.87
CA LYS A 3 4.92 33.56 -51.83
C LYS A 3 5.62 33.19 -50.50
N ILE A 4 4.97 33.41 -49.35
CA ILE A 4 5.49 32.89 -48.06
C ILE A 4 4.30 32.35 -47.25
N CYS A 5 3.69 31.26 -47.72
CA CYS A 5 2.64 30.58 -46.95
C CYS A 5 2.73 29.05 -46.96
N LEU A 6 3.75 28.46 -47.60
CA LEU A 6 3.75 27.01 -47.85
C LEU A 6 4.71 26.18 -46.97
N ALA A 7 5.47 26.80 -46.07
CA ALA A 7 6.41 26.08 -45.21
C ALA A 7 5.80 25.61 -43.86
N ILE A 8 4.63 26.11 -43.47
CA ILE A 8 4.08 25.85 -42.12
C ILE A 8 3.22 24.58 -42.07
N VAL A 9 2.68 24.13 -43.21
CA VAL A 9 1.72 23.01 -43.24
C VAL A 9 2.40 21.64 -43.10
N ALA A 10 3.68 21.50 -43.49
CA ALA A 10 4.41 20.23 -43.39
C ALA A 10 4.90 19.90 -41.96
N ALA A 11 5.00 20.89 -41.08
CA ALA A 11 5.50 20.69 -39.71
C ALA A 11 4.42 20.19 -38.72
N LEU A 12 3.14 20.28 -39.08
CA LEU A 12 2.00 19.92 -38.22
C LEU A 12 1.57 18.44 -38.33
N LEU A 13 2.15 17.66 -39.24
CA LEU A 13 1.81 16.24 -39.43
C LEU A 13 2.72 15.27 -38.66
N LEU A 14 3.68 15.78 -37.87
CA LEU A 14 4.57 14.95 -37.04
C LEU A 14 4.14 14.83 -35.58
N THR A 15 3.02 15.44 -35.18
CA THR A 15 2.42 15.16 -33.86
C THR A 15 1.59 13.90 -33.95
N ASN A 16 2.26 12.74 -33.98
CA ASN A 16 1.61 11.51 -33.54
C ASN A 16 1.16 11.77 -32.10
N PRO A 17 -0.15 11.70 -31.75
CA PRO A 17 -0.50 11.48 -30.37
C PRO A 17 0.03 10.07 -30.06
N SER A 18 1.22 10.00 -29.48
CA SER A 18 1.63 8.84 -28.71
C SER A 18 0.66 8.77 -27.54
N SER A 19 -0.53 8.26 -27.78
CA SER A 19 -1.36 7.64 -26.75
C SER A 19 -0.66 6.35 -26.37
N GLY A 20 0.51 6.50 -25.73
CA GLY A 20 1.04 5.48 -24.87
C GLY A 20 0.06 5.44 -23.70
N GLU A 21 -0.94 4.59 -23.81
CA GLU A 21 -1.46 3.93 -22.63
C GLU A 21 -0.23 3.29 -21.98
N ASP A 22 0.40 4.01 -21.05
CA ASP A 22 1.16 3.38 -19.98
C ASP A 22 0.11 2.51 -19.28
N ALA A 23 -0.07 1.30 -19.80
CA ALA A 23 -0.77 0.24 -19.11
C ALA A 23 0.04 0.06 -17.82
N VAL A 24 -0.44 0.71 -16.75
CA VAL A 24 0.05 0.53 -15.40
C VAL A 24 0.01 -0.97 -15.19
N LYS A 25 1.17 -1.63 -15.34
CA LYS A 25 1.28 -3.04 -15.06
C LYS A 25 0.79 -3.20 -13.63
N PRO A 26 -0.15 -4.12 -13.36
CA PRO A 26 -0.55 -4.37 -11.98
C PRO A 26 0.72 -4.65 -11.19
N TYR A 27 1.02 -3.79 -10.23
CA TYR A 27 2.17 -3.97 -9.35
C TYR A 27 1.89 -5.22 -8.53
N GLU A 28 2.63 -6.29 -8.80
CA GLU A 28 2.60 -7.50 -8.00
C GLU A 28 3.54 -7.30 -6.81
N PRO A 29 3.04 -7.31 -5.56
CA PRO A 29 3.88 -7.14 -4.39
C PRO A 29 4.91 -8.26 -4.28
N GLU A 30 6.15 -7.92 -3.91
CA GLU A 30 7.24 -8.91 -3.73
C GLU A 30 6.88 -10.00 -2.72
N ILE A 31 6.15 -9.63 -1.67
CA ILE A 31 5.53 -10.56 -0.73
C ILE A 31 4.05 -10.65 -1.07
N SER A 32 3.57 -11.84 -1.42
CA SER A 32 2.14 -12.07 -1.65
C SER A 32 1.33 -11.90 -0.35
N LEU A 33 0.03 -11.60 -0.48
CA LEU A 33 -0.86 -11.49 0.69
C LEU A 33 -0.84 -12.75 1.56
N PHE A 34 -0.84 -13.95 0.95
CA PHE A 34 -0.85 -15.21 1.69
C PHE A 34 0.42 -15.41 2.52
N GLN A 35 1.59 -15.16 1.92
CA GLN A 35 2.87 -15.20 2.64
C GLN A 35 2.88 -14.20 3.79
N SER A 36 2.42 -12.97 3.54
CA SER A 36 2.32 -11.93 4.56
C SER A 36 1.39 -12.33 5.70
N VAL A 37 0.24 -12.94 5.41
CA VAL A 37 -0.70 -13.42 6.42
C VAL A 37 -0.07 -14.49 7.32
N ASP A 38 0.70 -15.41 6.75
CA ASP A 38 1.33 -16.47 7.55
C ASP A 38 2.45 -15.94 8.44
N ILE A 39 3.24 -14.99 7.93
CA ILE A 39 4.25 -14.26 8.72
C ILE A 39 3.59 -13.49 9.87
N ILE A 40 2.52 -12.74 9.59
CA ILE A 40 1.81 -11.97 10.62
C ILE A 40 1.17 -12.87 11.68
N LYS A 41 0.62 -14.03 11.31
CA LYS A 41 0.11 -14.99 12.31
C LYS A 41 1.20 -15.46 13.26
N GLU A 42 2.42 -15.67 12.77
CA GLU A 42 3.54 -16.09 13.61
C GLU A 42 4.02 -14.95 14.51
N TYR A 43 4.14 -13.75 13.95
CA TYR A 43 4.43 -12.52 14.71
C TYR A 43 3.43 -12.31 15.86
N LEU A 44 2.13 -12.44 15.58
CA LEU A 44 1.06 -12.28 16.57
C LEU A 44 1.11 -13.31 17.70
N LYS A 45 1.69 -14.50 17.48
CA LYS A 45 1.83 -15.54 18.51
C LYS A 45 3.03 -15.35 19.40
N SER A 46 4.12 -14.77 18.89
CA SER A 46 5.44 -14.87 19.50
C SER A 46 6.04 -13.51 19.89
N GLU A 47 5.76 -12.46 19.13
CA GLU A 47 6.45 -11.17 19.25
C GLU A 47 5.53 -9.99 19.58
N ALA A 48 4.25 -10.10 19.23
CA ALA A 48 3.30 -9.01 19.42
C ALA A 48 3.10 -8.69 20.91
N LYS A 49 3.01 -7.39 21.22
CA LYS A 49 2.97 -6.91 22.61
C LYS A 49 1.58 -7.01 23.24
N GLN A 50 0.55 -7.18 22.41
CA GLN A 50 -0.83 -7.27 22.83
C GLN A 50 -1.43 -8.64 22.56
N ASP A 51 -2.50 -8.94 23.30
CA ASP A 51 -3.33 -10.12 23.06
C ASP A 51 -4.39 -9.81 21.99
N TYR A 52 -4.23 -10.44 20.82
CA TYR A 52 -5.11 -10.34 19.65
C TYR A 52 -6.20 -11.42 19.60
N CYS A 53 -6.54 -12.08 20.70
CA CYS A 53 -7.64 -13.06 20.71
C CYS A 53 -9.00 -12.45 20.30
N ASP A 54 -9.82 -13.24 19.60
CA ASP A 54 -11.16 -12.90 19.09
C ASP A 54 -12.14 -12.35 20.16
N LYS A 55 -11.91 -12.71 21.43
CA LYS A 55 -12.68 -12.19 22.57
C LYS A 55 -12.67 -10.66 22.60
N TYR A 56 -11.58 -10.04 22.14
CA TYR A 56 -11.35 -8.60 22.24
C TYR A 56 -11.46 -7.87 20.91
N LEU A 57 -11.28 -8.57 19.79
CA LEU A 57 -11.36 -7.98 18.45
C LEU A 57 -12.82 -7.72 18.02
N THR A 58 -13.01 -6.56 17.40
CA THR A 58 -14.22 -6.17 16.66
C THR A 58 -14.05 -6.46 15.18
N SER A 59 -12.90 -6.11 14.60
CA SER A 59 -12.63 -6.31 13.18
C SER A 59 -11.14 -6.35 12.90
N VAL A 60 -10.77 -7.11 11.86
CA VAL A 60 -9.46 -7.07 11.23
C VAL A 60 -9.65 -6.71 9.76
N ARG A 61 -8.87 -5.75 9.26
CA ARG A 61 -8.86 -5.37 7.84
C ARG A 61 -7.43 -5.44 7.33
N HIS A 62 -7.26 -5.75 6.05
CA HIS A 62 -5.96 -5.68 5.39
C HIS A 62 -6.10 -4.97 4.05
N HIS A 63 -5.06 -4.27 3.64
CA HIS A 63 -4.91 -3.75 2.29
C HIS A 63 -3.44 -3.51 1.97
N TYR A 64 -3.12 -3.49 0.68
CA TYR A 64 -1.83 -3.06 0.20
C TYR A 64 -1.73 -1.53 0.38
N SER A 65 -0.62 -1.05 0.92
CA SER A 65 -0.41 0.37 1.23
C SER A 65 1.04 0.77 0.93
N GLU A 66 1.24 2.05 0.65
CA GLU A 66 2.57 2.65 0.54
C GLU A 66 2.66 3.80 1.54
N GLY A 67 3.55 3.67 2.55
CA GLY A 67 3.78 4.73 3.53
C GLY A 67 3.63 4.31 4.99
N HIS A 68 3.38 5.33 5.83
CA HIS A 68 3.51 5.42 7.30
C HIS A 68 3.52 4.09 8.06
N PRO A 69 4.40 3.84 9.04
CA PRO A 69 5.28 4.82 9.70
C PRO A 69 6.54 5.18 8.92
N ARG A 70 6.90 4.42 7.89
CA ARG A 70 7.98 4.78 6.96
C ARG A 70 7.55 4.70 5.51
N LYS A 71 8.39 5.18 4.59
CA LYS A 71 8.15 5.02 3.16
C LYS A 71 8.43 3.59 2.73
N GLY A 72 7.58 3.06 1.87
CA GLY A 72 7.78 1.77 1.22
C GLY A 72 6.47 1.01 1.02
N PRO A 73 6.46 0.04 0.10
CA PRO A 73 5.34 -0.87 -0.10
C PRO A 73 5.19 -1.82 1.09
N CYS A 74 3.95 -2.03 1.53
CA CYS A 74 3.65 -2.90 2.66
C CYS A 74 2.25 -3.50 2.59
N TRP A 75 2.07 -4.60 3.32
CA TRP A 75 0.76 -5.05 3.75
C TRP A 75 0.41 -4.40 5.09
N LEU A 76 -0.67 -3.63 5.11
CA LEU A 76 -1.20 -3.00 6.31
C LEU A 76 -2.35 -3.83 6.88
N TYR A 77 -2.22 -4.23 8.15
CA TYR A 77 -3.24 -4.90 8.94
C TYR A 77 -3.78 -3.96 10.01
N SER A 78 -5.07 -3.67 9.99
CA SER A 78 -5.73 -2.80 10.97
C SER A 78 -6.62 -3.60 11.90
N PHE A 79 -6.38 -3.48 13.20
CA PHE A 79 -7.09 -4.15 14.27
C PHE A 79 -7.92 -3.15 15.07
N ALA A 80 -9.22 -3.39 15.14
CA ALA A 80 -10.14 -2.63 15.98
C ALA A 80 -10.67 -3.53 17.11
N PHE A 81 -10.79 -2.98 18.31
CA PHE A 81 -11.17 -3.72 19.52
C PHE A 81 -12.56 -3.31 20.04
N LYS A 82 -13.25 -4.21 20.74
CA LYS A 82 -14.63 -4.02 21.23
C LYS A 82 -14.75 -2.95 22.31
N LYS A 83 -13.69 -2.77 23.09
CA LYS A 83 -13.55 -1.72 24.10
C LYS A 83 -12.21 -1.03 23.89
N PRO A 84 -12.10 0.28 24.17
CA PRO A 84 -10.81 0.96 24.17
C PRO A 84 -9.83 0.19 25.05
N ARG A 85 -8.74 -0.29 24.47
CA ARG A 85 -7.60 -0.86 25.19
C ARG A 85 -6.54 0.23 25.33
N LEU A 86 -5.65 0.08 26.31
CA LEU A 86 -4.43 0.88 26.40
C LEU A 86 -3.69 0.79 25.04
N GLY A 87 -3.39 1.92 24.41
CA GLY A 87 -2.83 1.98 23.06
C GLY A 87 -3.83 2.01 21.90
N GLY A 88 -5.14 1.95 22.16
CA GLY A 88 -6.19 2.14 21.14
C GLY A 88 -6.26 1.06 20.06
N ASN A 89 -6.68 1.45 18.85
CA ASN A 89 -6.59 0.59 17.66
C ASN A 89 -5.13 0.41 17.26
N ILE A 90 -4.83 -0.70 16.59
CA ILE A 90 -3.45 -1.03 16.21
C ILE A 90 -3.37 -1.27 14.71
N SER A 91 -2.32 -0.74 14.10
CA SER A 91 -1.89 -1.12 12.77
C SER A 91 -0.62 -1.94 12.86
N ILE A 92 -0.54 -3.04 12.10
CA ILE A 92 0.72 -3.74 11.85
C ILE A 92 1.07 -3.56 10.38
N TYR A 93 2.28 -3.07 10.13
CA TYR A 93 2.84 -2.85 8.81
C TYR A 93 3.86 -3.94 8.53
N HIS A 94 3.65 -4.74 7.49
CA HIS A 94 4.62 -5.71 7.01
C HIS A 94 5.17 -5.24 5.66
N PHE A 95 6.40 -4.71 5.69
CA PHE A 95 7.06 -4.16 4.52
C PHE A 95 7.63 -5.27 3.62
N MET A 96 7.81 -4.96 2.34
CA MET A 96 8.30 -5.94 1.36
C MET A 96 9.74 -6.43 1.62
N ASP A 97 10.51 -5.70 2.43
CA ASP A 97 11.85 -6.13 2.91
C ASP A 97 11.78 -7.02 4.17
N GLY A 98 10.57 -7.41 4.60
CA GLY A 98 10.34 -8.30 5.74
C GLY A 98 10.23 -7.59 7.09
N GLU A 99 10.40 -6.27 7.15
CA GLU A 99 10.24 -5.53 8.42
C GLU A 99 8.78 -5.50 8.87
N ILE A 100 8.56 -5.74 10.17
CA ILE A 100 7.23 -5.66 10.81
C ILE A 100 7.23 -4.54 11.84
N ILE A 101 6.28 -3.61 11.71
CA ILE A 101 6.10 -2.50 12.66
C ILE A 101 4.69 -2.52 13.24
N GLU A 102 4.58 -2.66 14.56
CA GLU A 102 3.35 -2.46 15.33
C GLU A 102 3.20 -0.98 15.70
N PHE A 103 2.07 -0.37 15.33
CA PHE A 103 1.77 1.05 15.54
C PHE A 103 0.46 1.23 16.31
N HIS A 104 0.52 1.95 17.42
CA HIS A 104 -0.62 2.23 18.29
C HIS A 104 -1.26 3.58 17.95
N HIS A 105 -2.59 3.61 17.77
CA HIS A 105 -3.34 4.82 17.44
C HIS A 105 -3.96 5.53 18.66
N GLY A 106 -3.77 4.97 19.87
CA GLY A 106 -4.25 5.55 21.12
C GLY A 106 -3.12 5.88 22.11
N PRO A 107 -3.42 6.70 23.14
CA PRO A 107 -2.50 6.95 24.25
C PRO A 107 -2.25 5.72 25.12
#